data_AF-A0A377JYE6-F1
#
_entry.id   AF-A0A377JYE6-F1
#
_cell.length_a   1.000
_cell.length_b   1.000
_cell.length_c   1.000
_cell.angle_alpha   90.00
_cell.angle_beta   90.00
_cell.angle_gamma   90.00
#
_symmetry.space_group_name_H-M   'P 1'
#
loop_
_entity.id
_entity.type
_entity.pdbx_description
1 polymer ?
#
loop_
_entity_poly.entity_id
_entity_poly.type
_entity_poly.pdbx_seq_one_letter_code
_entity_poly.pdbx_strand_id
1 'polypeptide(L)' 'MKALGVQHSLQDVKALGIAGQMHGATLLDAQQRVLRPAILWNDGRCAQECTLLEARVSAIAGDYRQPDDARIYCA' A
#
# COMPACT_ATOMS: atom_id res chain seq x y z
N MET A 1 19.38 -4.60 6.93
CA MET A 1 20.45 -5.61 6.71
C MET A 1 21.84 -5.11 7.02
N LYS A 2 22.25 -3.89 6.62
CA LYS A 2 23.63 -3.42 6.84
C LYS A 2 24.08 -3.43 8.32
N ALA A 3 23.24 -2.93 9.23
CA ALA A 3 23.52 -2.98 10.67
C ALA A 3 23.63 -4.42 11.21
N LEU A 4 22.71 -5.31 10.81
CA LEU A 4 22.75 -6.72 11.19
C LEU A 4 24.03 -7.41 10.69
N GLY A 5 24.46 -7.08 9.46
CA GLY A 5 25.70 -7.58 8.85
C GLY A 5 26.98 -7.09 9.52
N VAL A 6 26.92 -6.01 10.30
CA VAL A 6 28.05 -5.54 11.14
C VAL A 6 28.15 -6.39 12.40
N GLN A 7 27.02 -6.87 12.93
CA GLN A 7 26.96 -7.67 14.16
C GLN A 7 27.18 -9.17 13.91
N HIS A 8 26.73 -9.67 12.76
CA HIS A 8 26.81 -11.08 12.38
C HIS A 8 27.16 -11.23 10.90
N SER A 9 28.06 -12.17 10.57
CA SER A 9 28.31 -12.55 9.18
C SER A 9 27.02 -13.11 8.56
N LEU A 10 26.64 -12.59 7.39
CA LEU A 10 25.47 -13.04 6.64
C LEU A 10 25.83 -14.05 5.53
N GLN A 11 27.10 -14.46 5.42
CA GLN A 11 27.60 -15.28 4.31
C GLN A 11 26.94 -16.67 4.21
N ASP A 12 26.45 -17.21 5.33
CA ASP A 12 25.82 -18.53 5.38
C ASP A 12 24.29 -18.51 5.25
N VAL A 13 23.68 -17.32 5.15
CA VAL A 13 22.22 -17.18 4.98
C VAL A 13 21.78 -17.87 3.70
N LYS A 14 20.85 -18.83 3.80
CA LYS A 14 20.37 -19.62 2.66
C LYS A 14 19.07 -19.10 2.03
N ALA A 15 18.31 -18.29 2.77
CA ALA A 15 17.04 -17.76 2.31
C ALA A 15 16.74 -16.39 2.94
N LEU A 16 15.95 -15.58 2.24
CA LEU A 16 15.48 -14.28 2.69
C LEU A 16 13.98 -14.14 2.41
N GLY A 17 13.19 -14.04 3.46
CA GLY A 17 11.77 -13.68 3.39
C GLY A 17 11.60 -12.20 3.71
N ILE A 18 10.64 -11.55 3.05
CA ILE A 18 10.23 -10.18 3.37
C ILE A 18 8.76 -10.16 3.73
N ALA A 19 8.44 -9.33 4.72
CA ALA A 19 7.09 -8.90 5.04
C ALA A 19 7.09 -7.37 5.09
N GLY A 20 5.93 -6.76 4.90
CA GLY A 20 5.80 -5.31 4.90
C GLY A 20 4.41 -4.90 5.36
N GLN A 21 4.30 -3.64 5.80
CA GLN A 21 3.01 -3.03 6.04
C GLN A 21 2.18 -3.00 4.74
N MET A 22 0.87 -3.23 4.86
CA MET A 22 -0.06 -3.20 3.73
C MET A 22 -0.39 -1.76 3.31
N HIS A 23 -1.00 -1.61 2.13
CA HIS A 23 -1.68 -0.39 1.66
C HIS A 23 -0.84 0.91 1.55
N GLY A 24 0.49 0.84 1.62
CA GLY A 24 1.34 2.00 1.39
C GLY A 24 1.47 2.36 -0.10
N ALA A 25 1.31 3.64 -0.45
CA ALA A 25 1.50 4.13 -1.82
C ALA A 25 2.90 4.72 -2.01
N THR A 26 3.79 3.98 -2.69
CA THR A 26 5.13 4.44 -3.10
C THR A 26 5.13 4.81 -4.57
N LEU A 27 5.29 6.09 -4.89
CA LEU A 27 5.21 6.60 -6.26
C LEU A 27 6.61 6.74 -6.85
N LEU A 28 6.83 6.08 -7.99
CA LEU A 28 8.08 6.12 -8.74
C LEU A 28 7.86 6.84 -10.09
N ASP A 29 8.88 7.53 -10.58
CA ASP A 29 8.92 8.01 -11.96
C ASP A 29 9.38 6.93 -12.95
N ALA A 30 9.41 7.27 -14.23
CA ALA A 30 9.84 6.35 -15.30
C ALA A 30 11.32 5.90 -15.17
N GLN A 31 12.13 6.60 -14.36
CA GLN A 31 13.50 6.25 -14.05
C GLN A 31 13.62 5.52 -12.70
N GLN A 32 12.50 5.07 -12.12
CA GLN A 32 12.42 4.38 -10.84
C GLN A 32 12.86 5.22 -9.64
N ARG A 33 12.82 6.56 -9.76
CA ARG A 33 13.13 7.48 -8.66
C ARG A 33 11.87 7.76 -7.84
N VAL A 34 12.05 7.82 -6.52
CA VAL A 34 10.97 8.18 -5.59
C VAL A 34 10.54 9.62 -5.82
N LEU A 35 9.26 9.83 -6.12
CA LEU A 35 8.70 11.16 -6.39
C LEU A 35 8.40 11.95 -5.11
N ARG A 36 7.94 11.26 -4.07
CA ARG A 36 7.54 11.85 -2.78
C ARG A 36 7.53 10.77 -1.68
N PRO A 37 7.52 11.15 -0.38
CA PRO A 37 7.40 10.19 0.72
C PRO A 37 6.17 9.29 0.56
N ALA A 38 6.28 8.00 0.90
CA ALA A 38 5.15 7.08 0.80
C ALA A 38 3.95 7.57 1.64
N ILE A 39 2.73 7.46 1.10
CA ILE A 39 1.50 7.59 1.91
C ILE A 39 1.30 6.24 2.59
N LEU A 40 1.25 6.22 3.92
CA LEU A 40 1.14 4.99 4.69
C LEU A 40 -0.32 4.58 4.87
N TRP A 41 -0.53 3.37 5.38
CA TRP A 41 -1.87 2.84 5.60
C TRP A 41 -2.69 3.73 6.54
N ASN A 42 -2.11 4.25 7.63
CA ASN A 42 -2.78 5.07 8.64
C ASN A 42 -2.92 6.55 8.25
N ASP A 43 -2.88 6.86 6.96
CA ASP A 43 -2.97 8.21 6.43
C ASP A 43 -4.37 8.49 5.87
N GLY A 44 -5.16 9.28 6.60
CA GLY A 44 -6.56 9.57 6.27
C GLY A 44 -6.79 10.68 5.24
N ARG A 45 -5.75 11.13 4.51
CA ARG A 45 -5.87 12.30 3.61
C ARG A 45 -6.77 12.08 2.39
N CYS A 46 -7.15 10.84 2.10
CA CYS A 46 -7.90 10.44 0.88
C CYS A 46 -9.40 10.22 1.10
N ALA A 47 -9.97 10.68 2.22
CA ALA A 47 -11.35 10.37 2.59
C ALA A 47 -12.37 10.82 1.51
N GLN A 48 -12.14 11.97 0.87
CA GLN A 48 -13.01 12.48 -0.20
C GLN A 48 -12.93 11.60 -1.45
N GLU A 49 -11.72 11.17 -1.82
CA GLU A 49 -11.47 10.31 -2.96
C GLU A 49 -12.14 8.93 -2.80
N CYS A 50 -12.19 8.39 -1.59
CA CYS A 50 -12.91 7.13 -1.30
C CYS A 50 -14.40 7.25 -1.62
N THR A 51 -15.09 8.28 -1.12
CA THR A 51 -16.50 8.53 -1.44
C THR A 51 -16.72 8.71 -2.93
N LEU A 52 -15.83 9.44 -3.60
CA LEU A 52 -15.90 9.66 -5.04
C LEU A 52 -15.73 8.35 -5.83
N LEU A 53 -14.82 7.47 -5.40
CA LEU A 53 -14.56 6.20 -6.07
C LEU A 53 -15.75 5.25 -5.91
N GLU A 54 -16.28 5.11 -4.70
CA GLU A 54 -17.48 4.31 -4.43
C GLU A 54 -18.65 4.75 -5.33
N ALA A 55 -18.94 6.06 -5.38
CA ALA A 55 -20.01 6.59 -6.21
C ALA A 55 -19.80 6.29 -7.71
N ARG A 56 -18.56 6.38 -8.22
CA ARG A 56 -18.26 6.09 -9.63
C ARG A 56 -18.40 4.62 -9.98
N VAL A 57 -17.95 3.73 -9.10
CA VAL A 57 -18.04 2.28 -9.35
C VAL A 57 -19.50 1.82 -9.30
N SER A 58 -20.28 2.26 -8.30
CA SER A 58 -21.71 1.96 -8.23
C SER A 58 -22.48 2.46 -9.47
N ALA A 59 -22.09 3.61 -10.03
CA ALA A 59 -22.71 4.14 -11.24
C ALA A 59 -22.47 3.27 -12.50
N ILE A 60 -21.43 2.44 -12.52
CA ILE A 60 -21.05 1.63 -13.69
C ILE A 60 -21.42 0.14 -13.52
N ALA A 61 -21.29 -0.40 -12.31
CA ALA A 61 -21.50 -1.82 -12.04
C ALA A 61 -22.97 -2.21 -11.72
N GLY A 62 -23.88 -1.23 -11.59
CA GLY A 62 -25.15 -1.44 -10.89
C GLY A 62 -24.92 -1.64 -9.39
N ASP A 63 -25.98 -1.80 -8.60
CA ASP A 63 -25.89 -2.04 -7.14
C ASP A 63 -25.38 -3.46 -6.83
N TYR A 64 -24.17 -3.78 -7.28
CA TYR A 64 -23.45 -5.00 -6.94
C TYR A 64 -22.74 -4.78 -5.61
N ARG A 65 -23.53 -4.62 -4.54
CA ARG A 65 -23.03 -4.53 -3.18
C ARG A 65 -22.96 -5.95 -2.63
N GLN A 66 -21.77 -6.54 -2.54
CA GLN A 66 -21.64 -7.73 -1.70
C GLN A 66 -21.95 -7.32 -0.25
N PRO A 67 -22.71 -8.12 0.52
CA PRO A 67 -23.04 -7.80 1.91
C PRO A 67 -21.80 -7.62 2.80
N ASP A 68 -20.65 -8.12 2.35
CA ASP A 68 -19.36 -8.04 3.04
C ASP A 68 -18.36 -7.12 2.32
N ASP A 69 -18.76 -6.44 1.22
CA ASP A 69 -17.86 -5.58 0.45
C ASP A 69 -17.54 -4.33 1.26
N ALA A 70 -16.32 -4.36 1.79
CA ALA A 70 -15.51 -3.25 2.23
C ALA A 70 -16.09 -1.89 1.79
N ARG A 71 -16.52 -1.08 2.77
CA ARG A 71 -16.35 0.37 2.58
C ARG A 71 -14.91 0.55 2.10
N ILE A 72 -14.69 1.37 1.08
CA ILE A 72 -13.34 1.78 0.74
C ILE A 72 -12.90 2.62 1.93
N TYR A 73 -12.36 1.96 2.95
CA TYR A 73 -11.75 2.61 4.07
C TYR A 73 -10.45 3.20 3.52
N CYS A 74 -10.44 4.51 3.24
CA CYS A 74 -9.26 5.29 3.60
C CYS A 74 -9.03 4.92 5.08
N ALA A 75 -7.89 4.32 5.42
CA ALA A 75 -7.74 3.84 6.80
C ALA A 75 -7.84 4.98 7.81
#